data_AF-A0AAV5L9H2-F1
#
_entry.id   AF-A0AAV5L9H2-F1
#
_cell.length_a   1.000
_cell.length_b   1.000
_cell.length_c   1.000
_cell.angle_alpha   90.00
_cell.angle_beta   90.00
_cell.angle_gamma   90.00
#
_symmetry.space_group_name_H-M   'P 1'
#
loop_
_entity.id
_entity.type
_entity.pdbx_description
1 polymer ?
#
loop_
_entity_poly.entity_id
_entity_poly.type
_entity_poly.pdbx_seq_one_letter_code
_entity_poly.pdbx_strand_id
1 'polypeptide(L)'
;MVYNQLYPFEGLQNYTSGIIHHVRLTGLKPNTRYYYRCGDPSIPAMSNIYHFQTMPVSGPRSYPHRIAVVGDLGLTYNTTDTISHLMKNDPNLVLLVGDVTYANLYLTNGTGSDCYSCLFPDAPIHETYQPRWDYWGRFMESLVSKVPIMVIEGNHEIEEQAGKQAFVAYSSRFAFPSKESGSSSTRYYSFNAGGIHFVMLGAYIAYSKSGDIIFL
;
A
#
# COMPACT_ATOMS: atom_id res chain seq x y z
N MET A 1 -4.14 -11.58 9.78
CA MET A 1 -5.42 -10.86 9.90
C MET A 1 -6.24 -11.08 8.64
N VAL A 2 -7.56 -10.88 8.70
CA VAL A 2 -8.48 -10.89 7.55
C VAL A 2 -9.29 -9.60 7.64
N TYR A 3 -9.63 -8.98 6.51
CA TYR A 3 -10.57 -7.86 6.48
C TYR A 3 -11.77 -8.16 5.57
N ASN A 4 -12.83 -7.39 5.77
CA ASN A 4 -14.03 -7.46 4.96
C ASN A 4 -14.32 -6.11 4.32
N GLN A 5 -14.93 -6.14 3.13
CA GLN A 5 -15.58 -5.00 2.49
C GLN A 5 -17.06 -5.35 2.36
N LEU A 6 -17.92 -4.71 3.15
CA LEU A 6 -19.31 -5.08 3.33
C LEU A 6 -20.27 -3.97 2.88
N TYR A 7 -21.25 -4.34 2.06
CA TYR A 7 -22.26 -3.43 1.53
C TYR A 7 -23.66 -3.90 1.97
N PRO A 8 -24.38 -3.12 2.81
CA PRO A 8 -25.68 -3.53 3.35
C PRO A 8 -26.83 -3.15 2.40
N PHE A 9 -26.64 -3.35 1.09
CA PHE A 9 -27.61 -3.02 0.05
C PHE A 9 -27.93 -4.26 -0.77
N GLU A 10 -29.20 -4.47 -1.10
CA GLU A 10 -29.63 -5.58 -1.95
C GLU A 10 -28.95 -5.49 -3.34
N GLY A 11 -28.45 -6.63 -3.83
CA GLY A 11 -27.78 -6.72 -5.13
C GLY A 11 -26.27 -6.44 -5.11
N LEU A 12 -25.73 -5.84 -4.04
CA LEU A 12 -24.28 -5.62 -3.91
C LEU A 12 -23.58 -6.86 -3.35
N GLN A 13 -22.34 -7.08 -3.80
CA GLN A 13 -21.53 -8.23 -3.38
C GLN A 13 -20.52 -7.86 -2.30
N ASN A 14 -20.45 -8.66 -1.25
CA ASN A 14 -19.45 -8.52 -0.19
C ASN A 14 -18.13 -9.18 -0.56
N TYR A 15 -17.04 -8.71 0.04
CA TYR A 15 -15.72 -9.31 -0.10
C TYR A 15 -15.08 -9.59 1.26
N THR A 16 -14.33 -10.70 1.33
CA THR A 16 -13.47 -11.06 2.46
C THR A 16 -12.09 -11.40 1.90
N SER A 17 -11.04 -10.84 2.51
CA SER A 17 -9.68 -11.08 2.07
C SER A 17 -9.20 -12.49 2.39
N GLY A 18 -8.13 -12.93 1.71
CA GLY A 18 -7.27 -13.97 2.26
C GLY A 18 -6.63 -13.54 3.59
N ILE A 19 -5.90 -14.45 4.23
CA ILE A 19 -5.15 -14.13 5.45
C ILE A 19 -3.93 -13.26 5.07
N ILE A 20 -3.86 -12.07 5.64
CA ILE A 20 -2.75 -11.13 5.50
C ILE A 20 -1.80 -11.28 6.69
N HIS A 21 -0.51 -11.35 6.41
CA HIS A 21 0.55 -11.52 7.41
C HIS A 21 1.55 -10.36 7.32
N HIS A 22 1.87 -9.78 8.48
CA HIS A 22 2.92 -8.77 8.62
C HIS A 22 3.98 -9.30 9.59
N VAL A 23 5.24 -9.31 9.15
CA VAL A 23 6.37 -9.78 9.96
C VAL A 23 7.45 -8.71 9.96
N ARG A 24 7.86 -8.27 11.16
CA ARG A 24 8.96 -7.32 11.32
C ARG A 24 10.27 -8.06 11.54
N LEU A 25 11.23 -7.85 10.65
CA LEU A 25 12.61 -8.30 10.83
C LEU A 25 13.39 -7.23 11.60
N THR A 26 14.12 -7.64 12.65
CA THR A 26 14.88 -6.74 13.53
C THR A 26 16.37 -7.11 13.54
N GLY A 27 17.24 -6.19 13.97
CA GLY A 27 18.68 -6.45 14.07
C GLY A 27 19.39 -6.56 12.72
N LEU A 28 18.80 -6.03 11.65
CA LEU A 28 19.41 -6.04 10.33
C LEU A 28 20.53 -5.00 10.23
N LYS A 29 21.61 -5.37 9.54
CA LYS A 29 22.71 -4.44 9.22
C LYS A 29 22.26 -3.48 8.11
N PRO A 30 22.61 -2.18 8.16
CA PRO A 30 22.34 -1.25 7.07
C PRO A 30 23.07 -1.63 5.78
N ASN A 31 22.55 -1.18 4.63
CA ASN A 31 23.11 -1.42 3.30
C ASN A 31 23.53 -2.88 3.04
N THR A 32 22.72 -3.83 3.50
CA THR A 32 23.04 -5.26 3.47
C THR A 32 21.93 -6.02 2.76
N ARG A 33 22.31 -6.92 1.86
CA ARG A 33 21.38 -7.81 1.16
C ARG A 33 21.00 -8.98 2.08
N TYR A 34 19.70 -9.19 2.25
CA TYR A 34 19.13 -10.30 2.99
C TYR A 34 18.29 -11.17 2.07
N TYR A 35 18.43 -12.49 2.20
CA TYR A 35 17.58 -13.48 1.54
C TYR A 35 16.52 -13.95 2.53
N TYR A 36 15.29 -14.17 2.05
CA TYR A 36 14.19 -14.58 2.92
C TYR A 36 13.21 -15.51 2.20
N ARG A 37 12.44 -16.25 3.01
CA ARG A 37 11.22 -16.94 2.64
C ARG A 37 10.13 -16.54 3.63
N CYS A 38 8.88 -16.49 3.19
CA CYS A 38 7.72 -16.27 4.06
C CYS A 38 6.70 -17.38 3.88
N GLY A 39 5.86 -17.61 4.88
CA GLY A 39 4.88 -18.69 4.89
C GLY A 39 4.80 -19.36 6.25
N ASP A 40 4.14 -20.51 6.28
CA ASP A 40 4.01 -21.34 7.48
C ASP A 40 4.88 -22.59 7.32
N PRO A 41 5.93 -22.78 8.15
CA PRO A 41 6.81 -23.94 8.05
C PRO A 41 6.19 -25.23 8.61
N SER A 42 5.06 -25.16 9.32
CA SER A 42 4.35 -26.34 9.86
C SER A 42 3.56 -27.10 8.78
N ILE A 43 3.34 -26.45 7.63
CA ILE A 43 2.69 -27.01 6.43
C ILE A 43 3.57 -26.75 5.20
N PRO A 44 3.38 -27.41 4.05
CA PRO A 44 4.19 -27.16 2.85
C PRO A 44 3.77 -25.86 2.14
N ALA A 45 3.79 -24.72 2.85
CA ALA A 45 3.30 -23.41 2.39
C ALA A 45 4.35 -22.30 2.47
N MET A 46 5.64 -22.64 2.38
CA MET A 46 6.73 -21.67 2.33
C MET A 46 6.96 -21.16 0.90
N SER A 47 7.16 -19.86 0.75
CA SER A 47 7.44 -19.18 -0.53
C SER A 47 8.74 -19.66 -1.19
N ASN A 48 8.98 -19.20 -2.42
CA ASN A 48 10.32 -19.17 -3.01
C ASN A 48 11.27 -18.28 -2.19
N ILE A 49 12.57 -18.36 -2.45
CA ILE A 49 13.56 -17.46 -1.87
C ILE A 49 13.50 -16.12 -2.60
N TYR A 50 13.28 -15.06 -1.85
CA TYR A 50 13.37 -13.67 -2.30
C TYR A 50 14.55 -12.97 -1.62
N HIS A 51 14.83 -11.73 -1.99
CA HIS A 51 15.86 -10.93 -1.36
C HIS A 51 15.52 -9.45 -1.42
N PHE A 52 15.94 -8.69 -0.41
CA PHE A 52 15.90 -7.23 -0.42
C PHE A 52 17.22 -6.67 0.13
N GLN A 53 17.44 -5.37 -0.06
CA GLN A 53 18.59 -4.66 0.52
C GLN A 53 18.08 -3.61 1.51
N THR A 54 18.63 -3.62 2.73
CA THR A 54 18.30 -2.63 3.76
C THR A 54 18.78 -1.24 3.35
N MET A 55 18.09 -0.21 3.83
CA MET A 55 18.52 1.17 3.64
C MET A 55 19.92 1.43 4.24
N PRO A 56 20.67 2.40 3.71
CA PRO A 56 21.93 2.83 4.31
C PRO A 56 21.73 3.40 5.72
N VAL A 57 22.81 3.43 6.50
CA VAL A 57 22.80 3.97 7.87
C VAL A 57 22.44 5.45 7.85
N SER A 58 21.70 5.92 8.86
CA SER A 58 21.40 7.35 8.96
C SER A 58 22.66 8.18 9.16
N GLY A 59 22.88 9.15 8.28
CA GLY A 59 24.01 10.07 8.36
C GLY A 59 24.13 10.98 7.13
N PRO A 60 24.81 12.12 7.25
CA PRO A 60 24.81 13.20 6.24
C PRO A 60 25.57 12.86 4.95
N ARG A 61 26.11 11.65 4.82
CA ARG A 61 26.89 11.18 3.66
C ARG A 61 26.50 9.77 3.20
N SER A 62 25.39 9.24 3.70
CA SER A 62 24.95 7.88 3.41
C SER A 62 23.52 7.95 2.88
N TYR A 63 23.32 7.64 1.60
CA TYR A 63 22.04 7.83 0.92
C TYR A 63 21.70 6.62 0.08
N PRO A 64 20.42 6.24 -0.06
CA PRO A 64 20.02 5.32 -1.11
C PRO A 64 20.41 5.92 -2.46
N HIS A 65 20.88 5.09 -3.39
CA HIS A 65 21.34 5.55 -4.70
C HIS A 65 20.18 6.10 -5.53
N ARG A 66 19.04 5.41 -5.51
CA ARG A 66 17.83 5.80 -6.25
C ARG A 66 16.58 5.57 -5.42
N ILE A 67 15.73 6.58 -5.39
CA ILE A 67 14.39 6.52 -4.81
C ILE A 67 13.41 6.78 -5.96
N ALA A 68 12.56 5.81 -6.24
CA ALA A 68 11.47 6.00 -7.19
C ALA A 68 10.25 6.57 -6.48
N VAL A 69 9.55 7.50 -7.13
CA VAL A 69 8.32 8.09 -6.63
C VAL A 69 7.26 7.94 -7.71
N VAL A 70 6.12 7.37 -7.36
CA VAL A 70 4.95 7.17 -8.21
C VAL A 70 3.70 7.45 -7.40
N GLY A 71 2.60 7.79 -8.06
CA GLY A 71 1.26 7.93 -7.49
C GLY A 71 0.26 7.46 -8.54
N ASP A 72 -0.99 7.26 -8.15
CA ASP A 72 -2.09 7.07 -9.11
C ASP A 72 -1.85 5.89 -10.08
N LEU A 73 -1.28 4.80 -9.56
CA LEU A 73 -0.81 3.70 -10.42
C LEU A 73 -1.96 2.99 -11.13
N GLY A 74 -3.02 2.69 -10.39
CA GLY A 74 -4.07 1.77 -10.84
C GLY A 74 -3.51 0.44 -11.32
N LEU A 75 -4.22 -0.19 -12.25
CA LEU A 75 -3.77 -1.43 -12.88
C LEU A 75 -4.26 -1.52 -14.33
N THR A 76 -3.52 -0.86 -15.21
CA THR A 76 -3.74 -0.75 -16.66
C THR A 76 -2.48 -1.18 -17.43
N TYR A 77 -2.53 -1.21 -18.76
CA TYR A 77 -1.34 -1.42 -19.58
C TYR A 77 -0.28 -0.33 -19.35
N ASN A 78 -0.67 0.93 -19.22
CA ASN A 78 0.25 2.04 -18.93
C ASN A 78 0.92 1.88 -17.55
N THR A 79 0.22 1.29 -16.59
CA THR A 79 0.81 0.92 -15.30
C THR A 79 1.95 -0.08 -15.51
N THR A 80 1.78 -1.06 -16.42
CA THR A 80 2.83 -2.03 -16.73
C THR A 80 4.08 -1.37 -17.31
N ASP A 81 3.92 -0.39 -18.19
CA ASP A 81 5.04 0.40 -18.73
C ASP A 81 5.71 1.23 -17.63
N THR A 82 4.92 1.89 -16.79
CA THR A 82 5.42 2.69 -15.66
C THR A 82 6.29 1.84 -14.73
N ILE A 83 5.81 0.66 -14.33
CA ILE A 83 6.55 -0.25 -13.46
C ILE A 83 7.76 -0.86 -14.19
N SER A 84 7.66 -1.17 -15.48
CA SER A 84 8.80 -1.62 -16.29
C SER A 84 9.91 -0.57 -16.35
N HIS A 85 9.57 0.69 -16.58
CA HIS A 85 10.51 1.81 -16.55
C HIS A 85 11.11 2.03 -15.16
N LEU A 86 10.29 1.94 -14.10
CA LEU A 86 10.76 2.03 -12.72
C LEU A 86 11.78 0.92 -12.41
N MET A 87 11.46 -0.33 -12.74
CA MET A 87 12.34 -1.48 -12.49
C MET A 87 13.66 -1.41 -13.26
N LYS A 88 13.65 -0.90 -14.51
CA LYS A 88 14.89 -0.68 -15.29
C LYS A 88 15.84 0.32 -14.63
N ASN A 89 15.32 1.21 -13.79
CA ASN A 89 16.11 2.17 -13.05
C ASN A 89 16.65 1.64 -11.71
N ASP A 90 16.43 0.37 -11.35
CA ASP A 90 17.01 -0.28 -10.17
C ASP A 90 16.91 0.57 -8.87
N PRO A 91 15.69 0.94 -8.42
CA PRO A 91 15.53 1.75 -7.23
C PRO A 91 15.84 0.96 -5.96
N ASN A 92 16.38 1.64 -4.95
CA ASN A 92 16.54 1.05 -3.62
C ASN A 92 15.27 1.18 -2.76
N LEU A 93 14.43 2.17 -3.06
CA LEU A 93 13.22 2.49 -2.34
C LEU A 93 12.15 2.98 -3.33
N VAL A 94 10.90 2.58 -3.13
CA VAL A 94 9.75 3.12 -3.85
C VAL A 94 8.85 3.86 -2.87
N LEU A 95 8.46 5.08 -3.23
CA LEU A 95 7.38 5.82 -2.58
C LEU A 95 6.16 5.76 -3.49
N LEU A 96 5.05 5.24 -2.98
CA LEU A 96 3.75 5.24 -3.64
C LEU A 96 2.83 6.24 -2.95
N VAL A 97 2.49 7.31 -3.66
CA VAL A 97 1.75 8.45 -3.13
C VAL A 97 0.31 8.37 -3.58
N GLY A 98 -0.51 7.64 -2.80
CA GLY A 98 -1.96 7.54 -3.00
C GLY A 98 -2.40 6.77 -4.24
N ASP A 99 -3.70 6.51 -4.28
CA ASP A 99 -4.48 6.02 -5.42
C ASP A 99 -3.85 4.78 -6.06
N VAL A 100 -3.84 3.70 -5.28
CA VAL A 100 -3.06 2.49 -5.55
C VAL A 100 -3.71 1.67 -6.66
N THR A 101 -4.97 1.26 -6.47
CA THR A 101 -5.59 0.19 -7.28
C THR A 101 -6.80 0.63 -8.08
N TYR A 102 -7.42 1.73 -7.69
CA TYR A 102 -8.70 2.19 -8.23
C TYR A 102 -9.78 1.09 -8.18
N ALA A 103 -9.83 0.30 -7.11
CA ALA A 103 -10.88 -0.71 -6.91
C ALA A 103 -12.28 -0.07 -6.85
N ASN A 104 -12.37 1.18 -6.43
CA ASN A 104 -13.58 2.02 -6.42
C ASN A 104 -13.97 2.58 -7.81
N LEU A 105 -13.30 2.24 -8.90
CA LEU A 105 -13.78 2.51 -10.27
C LEU A 105 -14.67 1.40 -10.81
N TYR A 106 -15.02 0.42 -9.96
CA TYR A 106 -15.78 -0.75 -10.31
C TYR A 106 -16.96 -0.94 -9.36
N LEU A 107 -18.08 -1.41 -9.90
CA LEU A 107 -19.16 -1.98 -9.11
C LEU A 107 -18.70 -3.28 -8.44
N THR A 108 -19.40 -3.68 -7.37
CA THR A 108 -19.13 -4.93 -6.64
C THR A 108 -19.20 -6.19 -7.51
N ASN A 109 -19.92 -6.13 -8.64
CA ASN A 109 -20.02 -7.22 -9.63
C ASN A 109 -18.85 -7.27 -10.63
N GLY A 110 -17.90 -6.33 -10.56
CA GLY A 110 -16.72 -6.27 -11.44
C GLY A 110 -16.90 -5.43 -12.70
N THR A 111 -18.04 -4.75 -12.90
CA THR A 111 -18.23 -3.80 -14.01
C THR A 111 -17.45 -2.51 -13.73
N GLY A 112 -16.51 -2.16 -14.58
CA GLY A 112 -15.63 -0.99 -14.43
C GLY A 112 -16.11 0.26 -15.16
N SER A 113 -15.54 1.40 -14.80
CA SER A 113 -15.76 2.71 -15.40
C SER A 113 -14.48 3.54 -15.38
N ASP A 114 -14.31 4.44 -16.35
CA ASP A 114 -13.24 5.45 -16.30
C ASP A 114 -13.61 6.63 -15.38
N CYS A 115 -14.90 6.78 -15.10
CA CYS A 115 -15.44 7.77 -14.17
C CYS A 115 -16.66 7.18 -13.45
N TYR A 116 -16.47 6.81 -12.18
CA TYR A 116 -17.52 6.18 -11.38
C TYR A 116 -18.76 7.08 -11.26
N SER A 117 -18.56 8.35 -10.91
CA SER A 117 -19.67 9.32 -10.75
C SER A 117 -20.40 9.63 -12.06
N CYS A 118 -19.74 9.45 -13.21
CA CYS A 118 -20.33 9.68 -14.52
C CYS A 118 -21.25 8.53 -14.96
N LEU A 119 -20.89 7.29 -14.64
CA LEU A 119 -21.61 6.09 -15.09
C LEU A 119 -22.53 5.48 -14.04
N PHE A 120 -22.26 5.71 -12.76
CA PHE A 120 -23.02 5.14 -11.64
C PHE A 120 -23.49 6.24 -10.66
N PRO A 121 -24.16 7.31 -11.14
CA PRO A 121 -24.58 8.41 -10.27
C PRO A 121 -25.62 7.99 -9.22
N ASP A 122 -26.41 6.96 -9.53
CA ASP A 122 -27.50 6.46 -8.69
C ASP A 122 -27.09 5.28 -7.80
N ALA A 123 -25.79 4.94 -7.74
CA ALA A 123 -25.31 3.87 -6.87
C ALA A 123 -25.60 4.21 -5.40
N PRO A 124 -26.13 3.27 -4.60
CA PRO A 124 -26.51 3.54 -3.20
C PRO A 124 -25.32 3.88 -2.30
N ILE A 125 -24.11 3.54 -2.75
CA ILE A 125 -22.81 3.88 -2.17
C ILE A 125 -21.77 3.87 -3.29
N HIS A 126 -20.64 4.54 -3.08
CA HIS A 126 -19.49 4.40 -3.98
C HIS A 126 -18.87 3.01 -3.80
N GLU A 127 -19.29 2.06 -4.64
CA GLU A 127 -18.89 0.66 -4.59
C GLU A 127 -17.40 0.44 -4.89
N THR A 128 -16.94 -0.77 -4.60
CA THR A 128 -15.59 -1.22 -4.95
C THR A 128 -15.58 -2.67 -5.41
N TYR A 129 -14.73 -3.01 -6.37
CA TYR A 129 -14.37 -4.39 -6.69
C TYR A 129 -13.02 -4.77 -6.06
N GLN A 130 -13.07 -5.23 -4.81
CA GLN A 130 -11.89 -5.55 -3.99
C GLN A 130 -10.87 -6.54 -4.61
N PRO A 131 -11.25 -7.51 -5.49
CA PRO A 131 -10.27 -8.33 -6.18
C PRO A 131 -9.21 -7.55 -6.98
N ARG A 132 -9.47 -6.29 -7.36
CA ARG A 132 -8.47 -5.40 -7.97
C ARG A 132 -7.24 -5.22 -7.10
N TRP A 133 -7.40 -5.17 -5.78
CA TRP A 133 -6.27 -5.15 -4.85
C TRP A 133 -5.42 -6.42 -4.90
N ASP A 134 -6.05 -7.58 -5.06
CA ASP A 134 -5.33 -8.85 -5.18
C ASP A 134 -4.60 -8.94 -6.53
N TYR A 135 -5.22 -8.46 -7.60
CA TYR A 135 -4.58 -8.39 -8.92
C TYR A 135 -3.38 -7.47 -8.91
N TRP A 136 -3.52 -6.29 -8.30
CA TRP A 136 -2.43 -5.32 -8.15
C TRP A 136 -1.27 -5.90 -7.33
N GLY A 137 -1.57 -6.54 -6.20
CA GLY A 137 -0.55 -7.17 -5.34
C GLY A 137 0.21 -8.29 -6.07
N ARG A 138 -0.49 -9.14 -6.82
CA ARG A 138 0.14 -10.20 -7.65
C ARG A 138 1.01 -9.62 -8.76
N PHE A 139 0.53 -8.57 -9.44
CA PHE A 139 1.28 -7.89 -10.48
C PHE A 139 2.57 -7.24 -9.92
N MET A 140 2.45 -6.57 -8.77
CA MET A 140 3.55 -5.85 -8.13
C MET A 140 4.57 -6.75 -7.42
N GLU A 141 4.26 -8.03 -7.16
CA GLU A 141 5.13 -8.97 -6.42
C GLU A 141 6.57 -8.97 -6.95
N SER A 142 6.73 -8.94 -8.28
CA SER A 142 8.04 -8.96 -8.95
C SER A 142 8.97 -7.81 -8.55
N LEU A 143 8.39 -6.67 -8.13
CA LEU A 143 9.06 -5.48 -7.61
C LEU A 143 9.10 -5.48 -6.07
N VAL A 144 7.94 -5.58 -5.42
CA VAL A 144 7.82 -5.33 -3.97
C VAL A 144 8.38 -6.46 -3.10
N SER A 145 8.61 -7.65 -3.68
CA SER A 145 9.39 -8.72 -3.01
C SER A 145 10.89 -8.43 -2.93
N LYS A 146 11.37 -7.38 -3.62
CA LYS A 146 12.80 -7.06 -3.73
C LYS A 146 13.16 -5.64 -3.33
N VAL A 147 12.27 -4.70 -3.60
CA VAL A 147 12.47 -3.28 -3.31
C VAL A 147 11.46 -2.85 -2.24
N PRO A 148 11.91 -2.33 -1.08
CA PRO A 148 11.01 -1.74 -0.10
C PRO A 148 10.11 -0.68 -0.72
N ILE A 149 8.82 -0.74 -0.40
CA ILE A 149 7.81 0.24 -0.83
C ILE A 149 7.16 0.89 0.40
N MET A 150 7.04 2.21 0.37
CA MET A 150 6.35 3.00 1.38
C MET A 150 5.13 3.65 0.73
N VAL A 151 3.96 3.40 1.29
CA VAL A 151 2.68 3.82 0.70
C VAL A 151 2.00 4.84 1.61
N ILE A 152 1.48 5.92 1.06
CA ILE A 152 0.54 6.79 1.75
C ILE A 152 -0.81 6.75 1.03
N GLU A 153 -1.88 6.97 1.76
CA GLU A 153 -3.25 6.91 1.24
C GLU A 153 -3.55 8.06 0.26
N GLY A 154 -4.47 7.79 -0.68
CA GLY A 154 -5.18 8.79 -1.47
C GLY A 154 -6.71 8.63 -1.33
N ASN A 155 -7.49 9.44 -2.06
CA ASN A 155 -8.95 9.36 -2.00
C ASN A 155 -9.50 8.04 -2.49
N HIS A 156 -8.84 7.38 -3.45
CA HIS A 156 -9.32 6.10 -3.96
C HIS A 156 -9.19 4.97 -2.93
N GLU A 157 -8.44 5.17 -1.85
CA GLU A 157 -8.37 4.25 -0.71
C GLU A 157 -9.47 4.48 0.35
N ILE A 158 -10.29 5.55 0.25
CA ILE A 158 -11.37 5.81 1.22
C ILE A 158 -12.29 4.59 1.31
N GLU A 159 -12.77 4.09 0.17
CA GLU A 159 -13.54 2.83 0.05
C GLU A 159 -14.58 2.64 1.17
N GLU A 160 -15.47 3.62 1.34
CA GLU A 160 -16.46 3.61 2.43
C GLU A 160 -17.37 2.38 2.36
N GLN A 161 -17.65 1.78 3.52
CA GLN A 161 -18.47 0.57 3.63
C GLN A 161 -19.38 0.60 4.87
N ALA A 162 -20.09 -0.51 5.10
CA ALA A 162 -20.94 -0.71 6.27
C ALA A 162 -20.27 -0.24 7.57
N GLY A 163 -21.03 0.45 8.41
CA GLY A 163 -20.52 0.99 9.68
C GLY A 163 -19.61 2.20 9.54
N LYS A 164 -19.64 2.91 8.39
CA LYS A 164 -18.81 4.09 8.10
C LYS A 164 -17.30 3.81 8.21
N GLN A 165 -16.91 2.56 7.94
CA GLN A 165 -15.50 2.21 7.88
C GLN A 165 -14.93 2.68 6.55
N ALA A 166 -13.67 3.10 6.58
CA ALA A 166 -12.92 3.59 5.42
C ALA A 166 -11.46 3.13 5.53
N PHE A 167 -10.72 3.12 4.41
CA PHE A 167 -9.30 2.74 4.35
C PHE A 167 -8.98 1.33 4.85
N VAL A 168 -9.96 0.43 4.84
CA VAL A 168 -9.83 -0.92 5.42
C VAL A 168 -8.86 -1.75 4.59
N ALA A 169 -8.96 -1.75 3.26
CA ALA A 169 -8.04 -2.46 2.38
C ALA A 169 -6.61 -1.91 2.50
N TYR A 170 -6.44 -0.59 2.39
CA TYR A 170 -5.16 0.11 2.56
C TYR A 170 -4.47 -0.25 3.90
N SER A 171 -5.19 -0.07 5.01
CA SER A 171 -4.63 -0.27 6.35
C SER A 171 -4.34 -1.74 6.68
N SER A 172 -5.02 -2.67 6.01
CA SER A 172 -4.83 -4.10 6.22
C SER A 172 -3.70 -4.66 5.38
N ARG A 173 -3.56 -4.22 4.11
CA ARG A 173 -2.67 -4.85 3.13
C ARG A 173 -1.21 -4.40 3.23
N PHE A 174 -0.95 -3.16 3.63
CA PHE A 174 0.40 -2.64 3.73
C PHE A 174 0.91 -2.66 5.18
N ALA A 175 2.23 -2.74 5.31
CA ALA A 175 2.92 -2.57 6.59
C ALA A 175 3.42 -1.13 6.70
N PHE A 176 3.17 -0.49 7.84
CA PHE A 176 3.55 0.90 8.09
C PHE A 176 4.42 1.00 9.34
N PRO A 177 5.44 1.87 9.37
CA PRO A 177 6.26 2.11 10.55
C PRO A 177 5.55 3.02 11.56
N SER A 178 4.22 2.89 11.73
CA SER A 178 3.42 3.79 12.57
C SER A 178 3.92 3.76 14.01
N LYS A 179 4.06 2.56 14.59
CA LYS A 179 4.55 2.39 15.97
C LYS A 179 5.99 2.86 16.12
N GLU A 180 6.84 2.59 15.14
CA GLU A 180 8.26 2.92 15.14
C GLU A 180 8.53 4.42 15.03
N SER A 181 7.66 5.13 14.30
CA SER A 181 7.71 6.58 14.17
C SER A 181 6.98 7.31 15.30
N GLY A 182 6.22 6.60 16.14
CA GLY A 182 5.37 7.23 17.16
C GLY A 182 4.06 7.79 16.60
N SER A 183 3.73 7.48 15.34
CA SER A 183 2.41 7.77 14.77
C SER A 183 1.34 6.84 15.34
N SER A 184 0.16 7.40 15.61
CA SER A 184 -1.04 6.65 16.01
C SER A 184 -1.84 6.12 14.81
N SER A 185 -1.39 6.35 13.58
CA SER A 185 -2.16 6.07 12.35
C SER A 185 -1.32 5.42 11.26
N THR A 186 -1.97 4.64 10.40
CA THR A 186 -1.40 4.15 9.12
C THR A 186 -1.40 5.22 8.03
N ARG A 187 -2.08 6.35 8.28
CA ARG A 187 -2.29 7.45 7.31
C ARG A 187 -1.33 8.63 7.50
N TYR A 188 -0.37 8.52 8.41
CA TYR A 188 0.80 9.38 8.46
C TYR A 188 1.88 8.67 9.26
N TYR A 189 3.14 8.84 8.90
CA TYR A 189 4.27 8.24 9.59
C TYR A 189 5.58 8.84 9.07
N SER A 190 6.68 8.57 9.75
CA SER A 190 8.01 8.94 9.28
C SER A 190 8.97 7.77 9.27
N PHE A 191 10.07 7.88 8.54
CA PHE A 191 11.14 6.90 8.53
C PHE A 191 12.43 7.52 8.00
N ASN A 192 13.57 6.89 8.30
CA ASN A 192 14.85 7.30 7.75
C ASN A 192 15.29 6.34 6.65
N ALA A 193 15.83 6.88 5.56
CA ALA A 193 16.52 6.14 4.51
C ALA A 193 17.87 6.79 4.25
N GLY A 194 18.93 6.25 4.87
CA GLY A 194 20.19 6.97 4.94
C GLY A 194 20.02 8.31 5.66
N GLY A 195 20.65 9.36 5.13
CA GLY A 195 20.60 10.73 5.63
C GLY A 195 19.33 11.51 5.29
N ILE A 196 18.26 10.84 4.85
CA ILE A 196 16.96 11.46 4.54
C ILE A 196 15.96 11.05 5.60
N HIS A 197 15.31 12.05 6.21
CA HIS A 197 14.14 11.86 7.06
C HIS A 197 12.88 12.09 6.21
N PHE A 198 12.13 11.02 5.94
CA PHE A 198 10.87 11.09 5.21
C PHE A 198 9.72 11.27 6.19
N VAL A 199 8.81 12.19 5.87
CA VAL A 199 7.52 12.36 6.53
C VAL A 199 6.43 12.15 5.50
N MET A 200 5.63 11.10 5.68
CA MET A 200 4.48 10.80 4.84
C MET A 200 3.24 11.36 5.54
N LEU A 201 2.60 12.36 4.95
CA LEU A 201 1.40 13.01 5.49
C LEU A 201 0.19 12.61 4.64
N GLY A 202 -0.84 12.05 5.28
CA GLY A 202 -2.12 11.75 4.62
C GLY A 202 -2.96 13.02 4.46
N ALA A 203 -3.59 13.15 3.30
CA ALA A 203 -4.48 14.26 2.98
C ALA A 203 -5.93 14.00 3.43
N TYR A 204 -6.28 12.76 3.78
CA TYR A 204 -7.64 12.35 4.12
C TYR A 204 -7.75 11.91 5.60
N ILE A 205 -7.04 12.64 6.45
CA ILE A 205 -7.12 12.62 7.91
C ILE A 205 -7.11 14.06 8.43
N ALA A 206 -7.60 14.31 9.65
CA ALA A 206 -7.62 15.66 10.21
C ALA A 206 -6.19 16.26 10.29
N TYR A 207 -5.93 17.32 9.52
CA TYR A 207 -4.63 18.00 9.43
C TYR A 207 -4.65 19.46 9.90
N SER A 208 -5.72 19.88 10.59
CA SER A 208 -5.76 21.21 11.20
C SER A 208 -4.74 21.32 12.33
N LYS A 209 -4.32 22.55 12.66
CA LYS A 209 -3.33 22.79 13.75
C LYS A 209 -3.77 22.26 15.12
N SER A 210 -5.07 22.04 15.32
CA SER A 210 -5.64 21.48 16.55
C SER A 210 -5.83 19.96 16.49
N GLY A 211 -5.52 19.33 15.35
CA GLY A 211 -5.60 17.88 15.18
C GLY A 211 -4.32 17.17 15.64
N ASP A 212 -4.42 15.85 15.82
CA ASP A 212 -3.37 14.99 16.39
C ASP A 212 -2.15 14.76 15.48
N ILE A 213 -2.01 15.49 14.36
CA ILE A 213 -0.78 15.48 13.56
C ILE A 213 0.28 16.31 14.31
N ILE A 214 0.86 15.69 15.32
CA ILE A 214 2.06 16.20 15.97
C ILE A 214 3.19 15.99 14.98
N PHE A 215 3.75 17.08 14.46
CA PHE A 215 4.98 17.04 13.67
C PHE A 215 6.07 16.36 14.53
N LEU A 216 6.51 15.19 14.09
CA LEU A 216 7.62 14.42 14.67
C LEU A 216 8.96 15.06 14.31
#